data_AF-A0A846HB56-F1
#
_entry.id   AF-A0A846HB56-F1
#
_cell.length_a   1.000
_cell.length_b   1.000
_cell.length_c   1.000
_cell.angle_alpha   90.00
_cell.angle_beta   90.00
_cell.angle_gamma   90.00
#
_symmetry.space_group_name_H-M   'P 1'
#
loop_
_entity.id
_entity.type
_entity.pdbx_description
1 polymer ?
#
loop_
_entity_poly.entity_id
_entity_poly.type
_entity_poly.pdbx_seq_one_letter_code
_entity_poly.pdbx_strand_id
1 'polypeptide(L)'
;MGERGGQGETLIENSSHLFAVQYAHARCCSLMRLAEQEGLIQLNEPNTSSGMFCVISPSSIAWLNCDRKLRSCHSASFRLISQLVQVVDDLECPDQAGSVNWEKAAINLSQAFEVFWCNCRIWGEVKITSPELSQARLGLVIATQSVLRFLLEEKLAIFALVEL
;
A
#
# COMPACT_ATOMS: atom_id res chain seq x y z
N MET A 1 44.15 -16.81 10.80
CA MET A 1 44.15 -15.54 10.05
C MET A 1 42.94 -15.57 9.15
N GLY A 2 41.79 -15.07 9.61
CA GLY A 2 40.53 -15.21 8.89
C GLY A 2 39.55 -14.12 9.28
N GLU A 3 38.81 -13.68 8.25
CA GLU A 3 37.54 -12.93 8.28
C GLU A 3 37.63 -11.40 8.39
N ARG A 4 37.49 -10.76 7.22
CA ARG A 4 36.94 -9.40 7.07
C ARG A 4 36.31 -9.25 5.68
N GLY A 5 35.07 -9.72 5.55
CA GLY A 5 34.24 -9.55 4.35
C GLY A 5 32.80 -9.90 4.71
N GLY A 6 31.92 -8.91 4.81
CA GLY A 6 30.52 -9.13 5.17
C GLY A 6 29.70 -7.88 5.47
N GLN A 7 30.32 -6.72 5.72
CA GLN A 7 29.56 -5.49 6.05
C GLN A 7 29.09 -4.69 4.81
N GLY A 8 29.67 -4.92 3.63
CA GLY A 8 29.33 -4.18 2.40
C GLY A 8 28.07 -4.65 1.69
N GLU A 9 27.75 -5.94 1.75
CA GLU A 9 26.59 -6.53 1.05
C GLU A 9 25.27 -6.20 1.77
N THR A 10 25.26 -6.24 3.10
CA THR A 10 24.04 -6.00 3.91
C THR A 10 23.54 -4.57 3.82
N LEU A 11 24.43 -3.57 3.74
CA LEU A 11 24.03 -2.16 3.62
C LEU A 11 23.40 -1.84 2.26
N ILE A 12 23.93 -2.47 1.19
CA ILE A 12 23.42 -2.29 -0.18
C ILE A 12 22.06 -2.97 -0.32
N GLU A 13 21.91 -4.20 0.19
CA GLU A 13 20.62 -4.91 0.18
C GLU A 13 19.55 -4.14 0.96
N ASN A 14 19.85 -3.66 2.18
CA ASN A 14 18.92 -2.84 2.97
C ASN A 14 18.51 -1.57 2.22
N SER A 15 19.46 -0.90 1.54
CA SER A 15 19.13 0.29 0.73
C SER A 15 18.21 -0.04 -0.45
N SER A 16 18.38 -1.21 -1.08
CA SER A 16 17.55 -1.65 -2.19
C SER A 16 16.12 -2.00 -1.75
N HIS A 17 15.98 -2.60 -0.56
CA HIS A 17 14.70 -2.95 0.01
C HIS A 17 13.90 -1.72 0.44
N LEU A 18 14.55 -0.75 1.10
CA LEU A 18 13.92 0.51 1.47
C LEU A 18 13.49 1.31 0.23
N PHE A 19 14.31 1.30 -0.83
CA PHE A 19 13.94 1.90 -2.11
C PHE A 19 12.69 1.24 -2.71
N ALA A 20 12.56 -0.09 -2.65
CA ALA A 20 11.37 -0.79 -3.11
C ALA A 20 10.10 -0.38 -2.34
N VAL A 21 10.22 -0.16 -1.01
CA VAL A 21 9.11 0.34 -0.19
C VAL A 21 8.71 1.76 -0.61
N GLN A 22 9.68 2.67 -0.80
CA GLN A 22 9.40 4.02 -1.28
C GLN A 22 8.78 4.01 -2.69
N TYR A 23 9.29 3.16 -3.58
CA TYR A 23 8.74 2.96 -4.93
C TYR A 23 7.28 2.52 -4.87
N ALA A 24 6.95 1.51 -4.05
CA ALA A 24 5.59 1.05 -3.88
C ALA A 24 4.66 2.18 -3.39
N HIS A 25 5.11 2.99 -2.42
CA HIS A 25 4.37 4.17 -1.96
C HIS A 25 4.13 5.19 -3.08
N ALA A 26 5.19 5.63 -3.77
CA ALA A 26 5.11 6.59 -4.87
C ALA A 26 4.23 6.07 -6.02
N ARG A 27 4.29 4.75 -6.28
CA ARG A 27 3.44 4.09 -7.26
C ARG A 27 1.98 4.21 -6.86
N CYS A 28 1.62 3.93 -5.61
CA CYS A 28 0.25 4.12 -5.12
C CYS A 28 -0.20 5.58 -5.28
N CYS A 29 0.64 6.57 -4.95
CA CYS A 29 0.34 7.99 -5.17
C CYS A 29 -0.01 8.29 -6.64
N SER A 30 0.81 7.81 -7.57
CA SER A 30 0.55 7.97 -9.00
C SER A 30 -0.73 7.27 -9.48
N LEU A 31 -1.03 6.08 -8.95
CA LEU A 31 -2.26 5.36 -9.27
C LEU A 31 -3.52 6.09 -8.76
N MET A 32 -3.46 6.69 -7.57
CA MET A 32 -4.57 7.50 -7.04
C MET A 32 -4.82 8.74 -7.89
N ARG A 33 -3.77 9.49 -8.24
CA ARG A 33 -3.86 10.66 -9.14
C ARG A 33 -4.48 10.28 -10.49
N LEU A 34 -4.03 9.17 -11.07
CA LEU A 34 -4.59 8.68 -12.33
C LEU A 34 -6.07 8.31 -12.18
N ALA A 35 -6.45 7.68 -11.08
CA ALA A 35 -7.84 7.28 -10.83
C ALA A 35 -8.78 8.48 -10.71
N GLU A 36 -8.32 9.56 -10.08
CA GLU A 36 -9.06 10.83 -10.01
C GLU A 36 -9.19 11.48 -11.39
N GLN A 37 -8.09 11.61 -12.14
CA GLN A 37 -8.10 12.15 -13.50
C GLN A 37 -9.05 11.39 -14.44
N GLU A 38 -9.15 10.07 -14.24
CA GLU A 38 -9.99 9.16 -15.01
C GLU A 38 -11.43 9.06 -14.49
N GLY A 39 -11.78 9.82 -13.44
CA GLY A 39 -13.12 9.87 -12.84
C GLY A 39 -13.55 8.59 -12.12
N LEU A 40 -12.61 7.72 -11.75
CA LEU A 40 -12.91 6.46 -11.06
C LEU A 40 -13.25 6.66 -9.58
N ILE A 41 -12.61 7.64 -8.96
CA ILE A 41 -12.80 8.03 -7.57
C ILE A 41 -12.76 9.56 -7.48
N GLN A 42 -13.33 10.09 -6.40
CA GLN A 42 -13.16 11.49 -6.02
C GLN A 42 -12.27 11.50 -4.79
N LEU A 43 -11.11 12.15 -4.90
CA LEU A 43 -10.26 12.41 -3.75
C LEU A 43 -10.70 13.76 -3.18
N ASN A 44 -10.91 13.83 -1.87
CA ASN A 44 -11.07 15.13 -1.23
C ASN A 44 -9.67 15.71 -1.01
N GLU A 45 -9.46 16.95 -1.44
CA GLU A 45 -8.24 17.70 -1.14
C GLU A 45 -8.01 17.69 0.39
N PRO A 46 -6.79 17.37 0.86
CA PRO A 46 -6.50 17.47 2.27
C PRO A 46 -6.53 18.92 2.71
N ASN A 47 -7.56 19.26 3.46
CA ASN A 47 -7.55 20.44 4.29
C ASN A 47 -6.33 20.30 5.23
N THR A 48 -5.31 21.13 5.03
CA THR A 48 -4.11 21.30 5.88
C THR A 48 -2.95 20.31 5.67
N SER A 49 -1.86 20.82 5.05
CA SER A 49 -0.41 20.62 5.31
C SER A 49 0.21 19.23 5.57
N SER A 50 -0.55 18.14 5.61
CA SER A 50 -0.02 16.83 6.00
C SER A 50 0.08 15.84 4.84
N GLY A 51 -0.19 16.23 3.59
CA GLY A 51 0.01 15.38 2.39
C GLY A 51 -0.76 14.05 2.39
N MET A 52 -1.65 13.86 3.36
CA MET A 52 -2.43 12.63 3.52
C MET A 52 -3.61 12.78 2.59
N PHE A 53 -3.76 11.92 1.60
CA PHE A 53 -5.00 11.86 0.81
C PHE A 53 -6.10 11.37 1.76
N CYS A 54 -6.64 12.30 2.53
CA CYS A 54 -7.47 12.01 3.67
C CYS A 54 -8.90 11.84 3.16
N VAL A 55 -9.36 10.60 3.29
CA VAL A 55 -10.78 10.25 3.36
C VAL A 55 -11.50 10.47 2.03
N ILE A 56 -11.45 9.44 1.20
CA ILE A 56 -12.55 9.14 0.28
C ILE A 56 -13.83 9.11 1.12
N SER A 57 -14.89 9.77 0.67
CA SER A 57 -16.21 9.50 1.25
C SER A 57 -16.44 7.98 1.21
N PRO A 58 -16.71 7.30 2.34
CA PRO A 58 -16.87 5.84 2.38
C PRO A 58 -17.89 5.32 1.35
N SER A 59 -18.81 6.19 0.90
CA SER A 59 -19.79 5.94 -0.13
C SER A 59 -19.23 5.70 -1.54
N SER A 60 -17.97 6.05 -1.83
CA SER A 60 -17.40 5.95 -3.18
C SER A 60 -16.69 4.62 -3.47
N ILE A 61 -16.31 3.83 -2.44
CA ILE A 61 -15.66 2.54 -2.67
C ILE A 61 -16.68 1.41 -2.57
N ALA A 62 -16.97 0.78 -3.70
CA ALA A 62 -17.86 -0.37 -3.80
C ALA A 62 -17.23 -1.68 -3.30
N TRP A 63 -16.80 -1.74 -2.03
CA TRP A 63 -16.10 -2.90 -1.45
C TRP A 63 -16.87 -4.23 -1.59
N LEU A 64 -18.18 -4.18 -1.38
CA LEU A 64 -19.06 -5.34 -1.36
C LEU A 64 -19.96 -5.39 -2.59
N ASN A 65 -20.26 -6.60 -3.05
CA ASN A 65 -21.33 -6.87 -4.01
C ASN A 65 -22.70 -6.96 -3.31
N CYS A 66 -23.77 -7.18 -4.08
CA CYS A 66 -25.13 -7.36 -3.56
C CYS A 66 -25.25 -8.51 -2.56
N ASP A 67 -24.40 -9.54 -2.65
CA ASP A 67 -24.36 -10.68 -1.74
C ASP A 67 -23.53 -10.44 -0.47
N ARG A 68 -23.09 -9.20 -0.21
CA ARG A 68 -22.17 -8.83 0.88
C ARG A 68 -20.82 -9.54 0.85
N LYS A 69 -20.37 -9.97 -0.34
CA LYS A 69 -19.03 -10.52 -0.57
C LYS A 69 -18.11 -9.42 -1.11
N LEU A 70 -16.82 -9.50 -0.76
CA LEU A 70 -15.80 -8.63 -1.34
C LEU A 70 -15.80 -8.77 -2.86
N ARG A 71 -15.72 -7.67 -3.60
CA ARG A 71 -15.67 -7.71 -5.07
C ARG A 71 -14.34 -8.27 -5.60
N SER A 72 -13.22 -7.95 -4.93
CA SER A 72 -11.90 -8.42 -5.33
C SER A 72 -11.55 -9.75 -4.65
N CYS A 73 -11.99 -10.86 -5.26
CA CYS A 73 -11.76 -12.22 -4.73
C CYS A 73 -10.45 -12.88 -5.18
N HIS A 74 -9.56 -12.15 -5.86
CA HIS A 74 -8.28 -12.73 -6.32
C HIS A 74 -7.36 -13.01 -5.12
N SER A 75 -6.61 -14.12 -5.15
CA SER A 75 -5.70 -14.51 -4.07
C SER A 75 -4.68 -13.41 -3.71
N ALA A 76 -4.17 -12.69 -4.72
CA ALA A 76 -3.27 -11.55 -4.49
C ALA A 76 -3.94 -10.40 -3.72
N SER A 77 -5.23 -10.13 -3.94
CA SER A 77 -5.97 -9.14 -3.17
C SER A 77 -6.14 -9.56 -1.72
N PHE A 78 -6.48 -10.83 -1.47
CA PHE A 78 -6.57 -11.33 -0.10
C PHE A 78 -5.23 -11.31 0.63
N ARG A 79 -4.14 -11.64 -0.06
CA ARG A 79 -2.79 -11.53 0.50
C ARG A 79 -2.49 -10.08 0.91
N LEU A 80 -2.79 -9.10 0.06
CA LEU A 80 -2.61 -7.69 0.38
C LEU A 80 -3.47 -7.26 1.57
N ILE A 81 -4.76 -7.63 1.60
CA ILE A 81 -5.66 -7.34 2.73
C ILE A 81 -5.09 -7.93 4.02
N SER A 82 -4.64 -9.19 4.00
CA SER A 82 -4.06 -9.84 5.17
C SER A 82 -2.81 -9.12 5.67
N GLN A 83 -1.93 -8.65 4.79
CA GLN A 83 -0.75 -7.86 5.19
C GLN A 83 -1.16 -6.50 5.76
N LEU A 84 -2.14 -5.82 5.16
CA LEU A 84 -2.65 -4.54 5.68
C LEU A 84 -3.23 -4.71 7.09
N VAL A 85 -4.08 -5.72 7.29
CA VAL A 85 -4.68 -6.02 8.59
C VAL A 85 -3.60 -6.33 9.62
N GLN A 86 -2.64 -7.22 9.29
CA GLN A 86 -1.55 -7.56 10.20
C GLN A 86 -0.76 -6.32 10.63
N VAL A 87 -0.39 -5.45 9.68
CA VAL A 87 0.37 -4.23 10.00
C VAL A 87 -0.43 -3.30 10.90
N VAL A 88 -1.73 -3.13 10.65
CA VAL A 88 -2.59 -2.28 11.47
C VAL A 88 -2.80 -2.88 12.87
N ASP A 89 -2.99 -4.19 12.97
CA ASP A 89 -3.08 -4.89 14.25
C ASP A 89 -1.79 -4.74 15.05
N ASP A 90 -0.63 -4.88 14.41
CA ASP A 90 0.69 -4.68 15.03
C ASP A 90 0.91 -3.22 15.50
N LEU A 91 0.26 -2.26 14.85
CA LEU A 91 0.32 -0.83 15.21
C LEU A 91 -0.55 -0.49 16.43
N GLU A 92 -1.78 -1.00 16.47
CA GLU A 92 -2.79 -0.66 17.49
C GLU A 92 -2.71 -1.58 18.72
N CYS A 93 -2.27 -2.83 18.53
CA CYS A 93 -2.14 -3.85 19.57
C CYS A 93 -0.69 -4.33 19.69
N PRO A 94 0.26 -3.46 20.09
CA PRO A 94 1.66 -3.84 20.17
C PRO A 94 1.87 -4.96 21.20
N ASP A 95 2.55 -6.02 20.79
CA ASP A 95 2.87 -7.16 21.65
C ASP A 95 3.72 -6.73 22.85
N GLN A 96 3.37 -7.24 24.04
CA GLN A 96 4.09 -6.95 25.29
C GLN A 96 5.56 -7.42 25.25
N ALA A 97 5.90 -8.36 24.35
CA ALA A 97 7.24 -8.94 24.21
C ALA A 97 8.21 -8.11 23.36
N GLY A 98 7.73 -7.04 22.69
CA GLY A 98 8.58 -6.03 22.08
C GLY A 98 9.15 -6.36 20.70
N SER A 99 9.09 -5.32 19.86
CA SER A 99 9.75 -5.13 18.56
C SER A 99 9.18 -5.90 17.36
N VAL A 100 8.03 -5.42 16.86
CA VAL A 100 7.66 -5.60 15.45
C VAL A 100 8.84 -5.11 14.59
N ASN A 101 9.32 -5.97 13.68
CA ASN A 101 10.31 -5.55 12.70
C ASN A 101 9.61 -4.75 11.59
N TRP A 102 9.58 -3.43 11.75
CA TRP A 102 8.88 -2.52 10.85
C TRP A 102 9.46 -2.49 9.44
N GLU A 103 10.76 -2.69 9.28
CA GLU A 103 11.40 -2.79 7.97
C GLU A 103 10.88 -4.01 7.21
N LYS A 104 10.87 -5.17 7.87
CA LYS A 104 10.30 -6.40 7.31
C LYS A 104 8.81 -6.26 7.02
N ALA A 105 8.05 -5.61 7.90
CA ALA A 105 6.63 -5.35 7.69
C ALA A 105 6.40 -4.48 6.44
N ALA A 106 7.19 -3.41 6.27
CA ALA A 106 7.12 -2.53 5.12
C ALA A 106 7.49 -3.25 3.81
N ILE A 107 8.55 -4.07 3.82
CA ILE A 107 8.97 -4.89 2.66
C ILE A 107 7.90 -5.91 2.29
N ASN A 108 7.33 -6.60 3.27
CA ASN A 108 6.28 -7.59 3.00
C ASN A 108 5.02 -6.94 2.42
N LEU A 109 4.65 -5.77 2.93
CA LEU A 109 3.51 -5.01 2.42
C LEU A 109 3.78 -4.50 1.00
N SER A 110 4.97 -3.96 0.70
CA SER A 110 5.32 -3.50 -0.64
C SER A 110 5.32 -4.64 -1.66
N GLN A 111 5.86 -5.80 -1.31
CA GLN A 111 5.83 -7.00 -2.16
C GLN A 111 4.39 -7.53 -2.37
N ALA A 112 3.57 -7.55 -1.32
CA ALA A 112 2.17 -7.95 -1.45
C ALA A 112 1.40 -6.99 -2.37
N PHE A 113 1.71 -5.69 -2.30
CA PHE A 113 1.17 -4.69 -3.21
C PHE A 113 1.62 -4.91 -4.66
N GLU A 114 2.89 -5.17 -4.92
CA GLU A 114 3.38 -5.44 -6.29
C GLU A 114 2.71 -6.67 -6.90
N VAL A 115 2.59 -7.75 -6.12
CA VAL A 115 1.88 -8.97 -6.57
C VAL A 115 0.41 -8.68 -6.85
N PHE A 116 -0.24 -7.88 -6.00
CA PHE A 116 -1.60 -7.40 -6.26
C PHE A 116 -1.67 -6.57 -7.54
N TRP A 117 -0.78 -5.59 -7.72
CA TRP A 117 -0.76 -4.69 -8.86
C TRP A 117 -0.58 -5.45 -10.19
N CYS A 118 0.32 -6.43 -10.22
CA CYS A 118 0.58 -7.24 -11.41
C CYS A 118 -0.60 -8.16 -11.79
N ASN A 119 -1.36 -8.65 -10.80
CA ASN A 119 -2.39 -9.66 -11.04
C ASN A 119 -3.83 -9.10 -11.03
N CYS A 120 -4.07 -7.94 -10.41
CA CYS A 120 -5.40 -7.36 -10.24
C CYS A 120 -5.53 -6.07 -11.05
N ARG A 121 -5.88 -6.21 -12.35
CA ARG A 121 -6.06 -5.07 -13.26
C ARG A 121 -7.10 -4.06 -12.74
N ILE A 122 -6.70 -2.81 -12.60
CA ILE A 122 -7.61 -1.72 -12.19
C ILE A 122 -8.16 -0.97 -13.41
N TRP A 123 -7.29 -0.72 -14.39
CA TRP A 123 -7.63 -0.06 -15.65
C TRP A 123 -7.86 -1.07 -16.80
N GLY A 124 -8.24 -0.54 -17.96
CA GLY A 124 -8.52 -1.32 -19.17
C GLY A 124 -9.93 -1.88 -19.18
N GLU A 125 -10.09 -3.11 -19.63
CA GLU A 125 -11.40 -3.79 -19.75
C GLU A 125 -12.21 -3.75 -18.45
N VAL A 126 -11.57 -3.96 -17.29
CA VAL A 126 -12.24 -3.98 -15.98
C VAL A 126 -12.92 -2.64 -15.67
N LYS A 127 -12.31 -1.50 -16.05
CA LYS A 127 -12.91 -0.17 -15.86
C LYS A 127 -14.24 -0.04 -16.62
N ILE A 128 -14.33 -0.66 -17.80
CA ILE A 128 -15.48 -0.56 -18.69
C ILE A 128 -16.56 -1.56 -18.30
N THR A 129 -16.17 -2.82 -18.03
CA THR A 129 -17.11 -3.91 -17.77
C THR A 129 -17.53 -4.02 -16.31
N SER A 130 -16.72 -3.52 -15.38
CA SER A 130 -16.91 -3.70 -13.94
C SER A 130 -16.28 -2.54 -13.13
N PRO A 131 -16.77 -1.30 -13.31
CA PRO A 131 -16.19 -0.12 -12.67
C PRO A 131 -16.14 -0.24 -11.13
N GLU A 132 -17.11 -0.92 -10.51
CA GLU A 132 -17.14 -1.14 -9.06
C GLU A 132 -15.98 -2.04 -8.59
N LEU A 133 -15.53 -2.98 -9.42
CA LEU A 133 -14.37 -3.82 -9.13
C LEU A 133 -13.09 -2.99 -9.22
N SER A 134 -12.98 -2.12 -10.22
CA SER A 134 -11.88 -1.15 -10.32
C SER A 134 -11.83 -0.23 -9.10
N GLN A 135 -12.97 0.28 -8.65
CA GLN A 135 -13.07 1.10 -7.44
C GLN A 135 -12.68 0.34 -6.16
N ALA A 136 -13.16 -0.90 -5.99
CA ALA A 136 -12.78 -1.73 -4.84
C ALA A 136 -11.27 -2.00 -4.81
N ARG A 137 -10.65 -2.23 -5.96
CA ARG A 137 -9.18 -2.39 -6.08
C ARG A 137 -8.44 -1.09 -5.79
N LEU A 138 -8.96 0.06 -6.22
CA LEU A 138 -8.41 1.37 -5.86
C LEU A 138 -8.49 1.63 -4.35
N GLY A 139 -9.55 1.16 -3.68
CA GLY A 139 -9.62 1.18 -2.22
C GLY A 139 -8.42 0.48 -1.57
N LEU A 140 -7.97 -0.66 -2.11
CA LEU A 140 -6.77 -1.34 -1.62
C LEU A 140 -5.48 -0.55 -1.90
N VAL A 141 -5.38 0.12 -3.05
CA VAL A 141 -4.26 1.02 -3.36
C VAL A 141 -4.17 2.14 -2.33
N ILE A 142 -5.31 2.72 -1.96
CA ILE A 142 -5.40 3.84 -1.02
C ILE A 142 -5.04 3.39 0.40
N ALA A 143 -5.60 2.25 0.84
CA ALA A 143 -5.21 1.66 2.13
C ALA A 143 -3.70 1.37 2.19
N THR A 144 -3.15 0.80 1.11
CA THR A 144 -1.71 0.52 1.00
C THR A 144 -0.88 1.80 1.06
N GLN A 145 -1.27 2.85 0.34
CA GLN A 145 -0.56 4.11 0.37
C GLN A 145 -0.50 4.69 1.78
N SER A 146 -1.65 4.75 2.47
CA SER A 146 -1.74 5.28 3.83
C SER A 146 -0.85 4.50 4.81
N VAL A 147 -0.89 3.17 4.76
CA VAL A 147 -0.10 2.33 5.66
C VAL A 147 1.40 2.41 5.32
N LEU A 148 1.79 2.34 4.04
CA LEU A 148 3.20 2.46 3.65
C LEU A 148 3.76 3.82 4.02
N ARG A 149 2.99 4.90 3.86
CA ARG A 149 3.40 6.22 4.30
C ARG A 149 3.67 6.27 5.79
N PHE A 150 2.73 5.76 6.59
CA PHE A 150 2.89 5.72 8.04
C PHE A 150 4.11 4.90 8.45
N LEU A 151 4.35 3.73 7.83
CA LEU A 151 5.54 2.93 8.10
C LEU A 151 6.83 3.68 7.75
N LEU A 152 6.89 4.33 6.58
CA LEU A 152 8.05 5.10 6.15
C LEU A 152 8.35 6.25 7.11
N GLU A 153 7.35 7.11 7.37
CA GLU A 153 7.55 8.35 8.11
C GLU A 153 7.66 8.11 9.63
N GLU A 154 6.75 7.33 10.20
CA GLU A 154 6.62 7.21 11.67
C GLU A 154 7.41 6.04 12.26
N LYS A 155 7.67 4.98 11.48
CA LYS A 155 8.40 3.79 11.98
C LYS A 155 9.83 3.71 11.48
N LEU A 156 10.10 4.13 10.25
CA LEU A 156 11.42 4.05 9.64
C LEU A 156 12.15 5.40 9.59
N ALA A 157 11.46 6.50 9.90
CA ALA A 157 12.00 7.87 9.81
C ALA A 157 12.56 8.22 8.42
N ILE A 158 11.89 7.73 7.37
CA ILE A 158 12.21 7.96 5.96
C ILE A 158 11.06 8.75 5.33
N PHE A 159 11.40 9.70 4.46
CA PHE A 159 10.38 10.45 3.72
C PHE A 159 9.61 9.56 2.74
N ALA A 160 8.28 9.62 2.82
CA ALA A 160 7.38 8.95 1.88
C ALA A 160 7.19 9.83 0.62
N LEU A 161 8.12 9.70 -0.32
CA LEU A 161 8.09 10.46 -1.57
C LEU A 161 6.83 10.15 -2.38
N VAL A 162 6.18 11.20 -2.91
CA VAL A 162 4.96 11.10 -3.73
C VAL A 162 5.22 10.76 -5.20
N GLU A 163 6.49 10.81 -5.60
CA GLU A 163 7.01 10.53 -6.93
C GLU A 163 8.49 10.14 -6.82
N LEU A 164 8.94 9.20 -7.64
CA LEU A 164 10.28 8.64 -7.71
C LEU A 164 10.71 8.46 -9.16
#